data_AF-A0A1I4EDZ2-F1
#
_entry.id   AF-A0A1I4EDZ2-F1
#
_cell.length_a   1.000
_cell.length_b   1.000
_cell.length_c   1.000
_cell.angle_alpha   90.00
_cell.angle_beta   90.00
_cell.angle_gamma   90.00
#
_symmetry.space_group_name_H-M   'P 1'
#
loop_
_entity.id
_entity.type
_entity.pdbx_description
1 polymer ?
#
loop_
_entity_poly.entity_id
_entity_poly.type
_entity_poly.pdbx_seq_one_letter_code
_entity_poly.pdbx_strand_id
1 'polypeptide(L)'
;VECLDACLGRVVAALEKVGGEALITADHGNVEQMEDETTGQAHTAHTCEPVPFIYVGRRALRIRAGGVLADVAPTMLKLLDLPQPKEMTGRSLVEPA
;
A
#
# COMPACT_ATOMS: atom_id res chain seq x y z
N VAL A 1 -6.83 7.99 12.57
CA VAL A 1 -5.52 7.86 11.87
C VAL A 1 -4.37 7.69 12.86
N GLU A 2 -4.22 8.56 13.86
CA GLU A 2 -3.11 8.54 14.84
C GLU A 2 -2.88 7.19 15.55
N CYS A 3 -3.94 6.50 15.98
CA CYS A 3 -3.81 5.19 16.63
C CYS A 3 -3.19 4.14 15.68
N LEU A 4 -3.57 4.15 14.40
CA LEU A 4 -3.00 3.24 13.40
C LEU A 4 -1.55 3.57 13.10
N ASP A 5 -1.19 4.85 13.07
CA ASP A 5 0.20 5.29 12.91
C ASP A 5 1.11 4.76 14.04
N ALA A 6 0.69 4.92 15.30
CA ALA A 6 1.40 4.37 16.45
C ALA A 6 1.51 2.83 16.40
N CYS A 7 0.46 2.14 15.95
CA CYS A 7 0.48 0.69 15.76
C CYS A 7 1.44 0.28 14.64
N LEU A 8 1.42 0.98 13.51
CA LEU A 8 2.28 0.72 12.36
C LEU A 8 3.75 0.90 12.71
N GLY A 9 4.10 1.93 13.49
CA GLY A 9 5.46 2.12 14.00
C GLY A 9 5.98 0.91 14.79
N ARG A 10 5.12 0.26 15.60
CA ARG A 10 5.50 -0.97 16.32
C ARG A 10 5.75 -2.15 15.38
N VAL A 11 4.97 -2.29 14.31
CA VAL A 11 5.13 -3.36 13.30
C VAL A 11 6.41 -3.15 12.50
N VAL A 12 6.66 -1.94 12.01
CA VAL A 12 7.87 -1.60 11.26
C VAL A 12 9.12 -1.83 12.11
N ALA A 13 9.12 -1.38 13.37
CA ALA A 13 10.24 -1.60 14.29
C ALA A 13 10.48 -3.09 14.59
N ALA A 14 9.44 -3.94 14.55
CA ALA A 14 9.59 -5.38 14.71
C ALA A 14 10.20 -6.03 13.45
N LEU A 15 9.77 -5.61 12.25
CA LEU A 15 10.31 -6.10 10.99
C LEU A 15 11.79 -5.74 10.82
N GLU A 16 12.19 -4.52 11.21
CA GLU A 16 13.58 -4.08 11.11
C GLU A 16 14.55 -4.99 11.88
N LYS A 17 14.15 -5.48 13.06
CA LYS A 17 14.95 -6.37 13.92
C LYS A 17 15.26 -7.72 13.26
N VAL A 18 14.41 -8.17 12.35
CA VAL A 18 14.56 -9.46 11.65
C VAL A 18 14.98 -9.29 10.20
N GLY A 19 15.24 -8.06 9.75
CA GLY A 19 15.53 -7.76 8.35
C GLY A 19 14.33 -8.00 7.43
N GLY A 20 13.11 -7.95 7.97
CA GLY A 20 11.87 -8.06 7.21
C GLY A 20 11.57 -6.80 6.40
N GLU A 21 10.66 -6.93 5.45
CA GLU A 21 10.21 -5.86 4.56
C GLU A 21 8.67 -5.74 4.65
N ALA A 22 8.11 -4.59 4.32
CA ALA A 22 6.66 -4.36 4.29
C ALA A 22 6.21 -3.61 3.03
N LEU A 23 4.99 -3.91 2.63
CA LEU A 23 4.18 -3.08 1.73
C LEU A 23 3.03 -2.50 2.56
N ILE A 24 2.93 -1.17 2.61
CA ILE A 24 1.87 -0.46 3.34
C ILE A 24 0.97 0.19 2.29
N THR A 25 -0.30 -0.18 2.29
CA THR A 25 -1.31 0.29 1.33
C THR A 25 -2.70 0.28 1.98
N ALA A 26 -3.69 0.84 1.29
CA ALA A 26 -5.10 0.67 1.61
C ALA A 26 -5.84 -0.04 0.45
N ASP A 27 -7.07 -0.47 0.71
CA ASP A 27 -8.00 -1.05 -0.27
C ASP A 27 -8.86 0.03 -0.94
N HIS A 28 -9.19 1.10 -0.23
CA HIS A 28 -9.87 2.29 -0.75
C HIS A 28 -9.66 3.50 0.17
N GLY A 29 -10.16 4.66 -0.26
CA GLY A 29 -10.25 5.87 0.56
C GLY A 29 -11.51 5.92 1.43
N ASN A 30 -11.48 6.76 2.46
CA ASN A 30 -12.62 7.12 3.32
C ASN A 30 -12.25 8.35 4.18
N VAL A 31 -11.30 8.18 5.09
CA VAL A 31 -11.01 9.12 6.18
C VAL A 31 -10.48 10.48 5.73
N GLU A 32 -9.96 10.54 4.50
CA GLU A 32 -9.50 11.77 3.86
C GLU A 32 -10.65 12.73 3.50
N GLN A 33 -11.89 12.24 3.45
CA GLN A 33 -13.08 13.07 3.25
C GLN A 33 -14.18 12.72 4.26
N MET A 34 -14.30 13.55 5.29
CA MET A 34 -15.27 13.36 6.40
C MET A 34 -16.50 14.28 6.30
N GLU A 35 -16.50 15.21 5.36
CA GLU A 35 -17.60 16.15 5.10
C GLU A 35 -17.91 16.17 3.59
N ASP A 36 -19.18 16.26 3.25
CA ASP A 36 -19.64 16.49 1.89
C ASP A 36 -19.54 17.99 1.59
N GLU A 37 -18.62 18.38 0.69
CA GLU A 37 -18.33 19.80 0.40
C GLU A 37 -19.53 20.56 -0.22
N THR A 38 -20.52 19.85 -0.76
CA THR A 38 -21.70 20.48 -1.39
C THR A 38 -22.79 20.78 -0.36
N THR A 39 -22.96 19.91 0.63
CA THR A 39 -24.05 19.96 1.61
C THR A 39 -23.60 20.36 3.01
N GLY A 40 -22.31 20.27 3.32
CA GLY A 40 -21.74 20.46 4.66
C GLY A 40 -22.12 19.35 5.66
N GLN A 41 -22.70 18.25 5.20
CA GLN A 41 -23.09 17.13 6.06
C GLN A 41 -21.92 16.14 6.23
N ALA A 42 -22.01 15.30 7.26
CA ALA A 42 -21.03 14.23 7.45
C ALA A 42 -21.00 13.28 6.25
N HIS A 43 -19.80 13.06 5.70
CA HIS A 43 -19.58 12.10 4.63
C HIS A 43 -19.27 10.73 5.24
N THR A 44 -20.11 9.74 4.94
CA THR A 44 -20.02 8.39 5.57
C THR A 44 -19.67 7.28 4.56
N ALA A 45 -19.44 7.62 3.30
CA ALA A 45 -19.12 6.68 2.23
C ALA A 45 -17.61 6.56 2.01
N HIS A 46 -17.20 5.57 1.19
CA HIS A 46 -15.84 5.51 0.66
C HIS A 46 -15.63 6.64 -0.37
N THR A 47 -14.37 6.92 -0.70
CA THR A 47 -14.01 7.80 -1.82
C THR A 47 -13.42 6.99 -2.99
N CYS A 48 -13.22 7.68 -4.12
CA CYS A 48 -12.51 7.16 -5.28
C CYS A 48 -11.06 7.66 -5.36
N GLU A 49 -10.54 8.23 -4.28
CA GLU A 49 -9.17 8.76 -4.23
C GLU A 49 -8.14 7.62 -4.33
N PRO A 50 -6.98 7.85 -4.97
CA PRO A 50 -5.91 6.86 -5.01
C PRO A 50 -5.36 6.59 -3.61
N VAL A 51 -4.99 5.33 -3.36
CA VAL A 51 -4.42 4.90 -2.08
C VAL A 51 -2.89 4.98 -2.08
N PRO A 52 -2.25 5.24 -0.92
CA PRO A 52 -0.79 5.18 -0.81
C PRO A 52 -0.30 3.75 -1.06
N PHE A 53 0.90 3.62 -1.65
CA PHE A 53 1.61 2.35 -1.75
C PHE A 53 3.08 2.58 -1.38
N ILE A 54 3.48 2.11 -0.21
CA ILE A 54 4.77 2.39 0.41
C ILE A 54 5.53 1.09 0.59
N TYR A 55 6.76 1.05 0.08
CA TYR A 55 7.72 -0.01 0.38
C TYR A 55 8.59 0.39 1.58
N VAL A 56 8.67 -0.48 2.58
CA VAL A 56 9.58 -0.34 3.72
C VAL A 56 10.54 -1.52 3.71
N GLY A 57 11.81 -1.25 3.46
CA GLY A 57 12.85 -2.27 3.38
C GLY A 57 14.19 -1.66 3.00
N ARG A 58 15.18 -2.52 2.75
CA ARG A 58 16.57 -2.09 2.49
C ARG A 58 16.93 -2.02 1.00
N ARG A 59 16.03 -2.49 0.12
CA ARG A 59 16.30 -2.53 -1.33
C ARG A 59 16.14 -1.14 -1.93
N ALA A 60 17.09 -0.76 -2.78
CA ALA A 60 16.92 0.41 -3.63
C ALA A 60 15.97 0.06 -4.77
N LEU A 61 14.70 0.46 -4.62
CA LEU A 61 13.63 0.20 -5.58
C LEU A 61 12.94 1.50 -5.97
N ARG A 62 12.42 1.54 -7.20
CA ARG A 62 11.45 2.55 -7.64
C ARG A 62 10.06 1.93 -7.68
N ILE A 63 9.05 2.74 -7.38
CA ILE A 63 7.64 2.36 -7.52
C ILE A 63 7.12 2.91 -8.85
N ARG A 64 6.66 2.01 -9.72
CA ARG A 64 6.02 2.35 -10.99
C ARG A 64 4.74 3.16 -10.75
N ALA A 65 4.56 4.24 -11.50
CA ALA A 65 3.32 5.03 -11.47
C ALA A 65 2.13 4.29 -12.12
N GLY A 66 0.90 4.71 -11.76
CA GLY A 66 -0.32 4.16 -12.35
C GLY A 66 -0.57 2.69 -12.00
N GLY A 67 -0.32 2.31 -10.75
CA GLY A 67 -0.62 0.98 -10.22
C GLY A 67 -2.10 0.80 -9.89
N VAL A 68 -2.52 -0.46 -9.79
CA VAL A 68 -3.86 -0.85 -9.29
C VAL A 68 -3.73 -1.92 -8.20
N LEU A 69 -4.82 -2.20 -7.46
CA LEU A 69 -4.81 -3.20 -6.39
C LEU A 69 -4.38 -4.60 -6.86
N ALA A 70 -4.71 -4.98 -8.09
CA ALA A 70 -4.28 -6.26 -8.68
C ALA A 70 -2.76 -6.40 -8.81
N ASP A 71 -2.00 -5.30 -8.70
CA ASP A 71 -0.55 -5.28 -8.80
C ASP A 71 0.15 -5.60 -7.45
N VAL A 72 -0.57 -5.57 -6.33
CA VAL A 72 0.00 -5.78 -4.98
C VAL A 72 0.57 -7.19 -4.81
N ALA A 73 -0.20 -8.22 -5.18
CA ALA A 73 0.25 -9.61 -5.04
C ALA A 73 1.44 -9.96 -5.96
N PRO A 74 1.44 -9.61 -7.26
CA PRO A 74 2.63 -9.70 -8.11
C PRO A 74 3.86 -9.00 -7.53
N THR A 75 3.67 -7.83 -6.90
CA THR A 75 4.76 -7.09 -6.25
C THR A 75 5.34 -7.87 -5.08
N MET A 76 4.49 -8.45 -4.23
CA MET A 76 4.91 -9.26 -3.09
C MET A 76 5.68 -10.51 -3.54
N LEU A 77 5.21 -11.21 -4.58
CA LEU A 77 5.93 -12.37 -5.14
C LEU A 77 7.32 -11.98 -5.65
N LYS A 78 7.44 -10.85 -6.35
CA LYS A 78 8.74 -10.33 -6.82
C LYS A 78 9.69 -10.01 -5.67
N LEU A 79 9.21 -9.43 -4.57
CA LEU A 79 10.02 -9.16 -3.39
C LEU A 79 10.49 -10.45 -2.69
N LEU A 80 9.65 -11.48 -2.69
CA LEU A 80 9.96 -12.81 -2.14
C LEU A 80 10.80 -13.70 -3.06
N ASP A 81 11.15 -13.23 -4.26
CA ASP A 81 11.83 -14.01 -5.30
C ASP A 81 11.08 -15.31 -5.67
N LEU A 82 9.75 -15.20 -5.77
CA LEU A 82 8.84 -16.29 -6.13
C LEU A 82 8.27 -16.09 -7.54
N PRO A 83 8.01 -17.19 -8.28
CA PRO A 83 7.41 -17.09 -9.61
C PRO A 83 5.96 -16.58 -9.53
N GLN A 84 5.60 -15.70 -10.47
CA GLN A 84 4.21 -15.26 -10.64
C GLN A 84 3.42 -16.31 -11.43
N PRO A 85 2.26 -16.79 -10.94
CA PRO A 85 1.39 -17.69 -11.69
C PRO A 85 0.72 -16.95 -12.85
N LYS A 86 0.40 -17.68 -13.93
CA LYS A 86 -0.18 -17.11 -15.17
C LYS A 86 -1.57 -16.51 -14.96
N GLU A 87 -2.29 -16.93 -13.93
CA GLU A 87 -3.61 -16.42 -13.56
C GLU A 87 -3.54 -15.02 -12.95
N MET A 88 -2.40 -14.62 -12.38
CA MET A 88 -2.18 -13.24 -11.94
C MET A 88 -1.80 -12.37 -13.14
N THR A 89 -2.73 -11.54 -13.59
CA THR A 89 -2.52 -10.63 -14.75
C THR A 89 -1.99 -9.24 -14.36
N GLY A 90 -2.01 -8.92 -13.07
CA GLY A 90 -1.38 -7.71 -12.52
C GLY A 90 0.14 -7.73 -12.72
N ARG A 91 0.77 -6.55 -12.60
CA ARG A 91 2.20 -6.35 -12.84
C ARG A 91 2.83 -5.72 -11.63
N SER A 92 3.91 -6.32 -11.14
CA SER A 92 4.67 -5.78 -10.02
C SER A 92 4.92 -4.28 -10.14
N LEU A 93 4.69 -3.56 -9.04
CA LEU A 93 4.93 -2.12 -8.90
C LEU A 93 6.39 -1.79 -8.64
N VAL A 94 7.19 -2.73 -8.14
CA VAL A 94 8.61 -2.47 -7.87
C VAL A 94 9.47 -2.70 -9.11
N GLU A 95 10.37 -1.76 -9.36
CA GLU A 95 11.39 -1.78 -10.40
C GLU A 95 12.77 -1.56 -9.75
N PRO A 96 13.86 -2.12 -10.32
CA PRO A 96 15.21 -1.75 -9.92
C PRO A 96 15.40 -0.23 -10.00
N ALA A 97 15.99 0.37 -8.96
CA ALA A 97 16.21 1.81 -8.91
C ALA A 97 17.33 2.31 -9.83
#